data_AF-A0A1Z4NDU1-F1
#
_entry.id   AF-A0A1Z4NDU1-F1
#
_cell.length_a   1.000
_cell.length_b   1.000
_cell.length_c   1.000
_cell.angle_alpha   90.00
_cell.angle_beta   90.00
_cell.angle_gamma   90.00
#
_symmetry.space_group_name_H-M   'P 1'
#
loop_
_entity.id
_entity.type
_entity.pdbx_description
1 polymer ?
#
loop_
_entity_poly.entity_id
_entity_poly.type
_entity_poly.pdbx_seq_one_letter_code
_entity_poly.pdbx_strand_id
1 'polypeptide(L)' 'MIIVSDTSPINNLAAINQLYLLHQLYGTLLIPEAVFRELTDPNFPVAGAVEVQTCDWI' A
#
# COMPACT_ATOMS: atom_id res chain seq x y z
N MET A 1 11.08 -4.53 11.12
CA MET A 1 9.62 -4.31 10.99
C MET A 1 9.43 -2.88 10.52
N ILE A 2 8.88 -2.68 9.33
CA ILE A 2 8.66 -1.35 8.73
C ILE A 2 7.17 -1.07 8.75
N ILE A 3 6.79 0.09 9.27
CA ILE A 3 5.42 0.56 9.30
C ILE A 3 5.30 1.71 8.31
N VAL A 4 4.38 1.59 7.36
CA VAL A 4 4.05 2.68 6.42
C VAL A 4 2.75 3.30 6.88
N SER A 5 2.85 4.46 7.53
CA SER A 5 1.72 5.17 8.13
C SER A 5 1.12 6.27 7.26
N ASP A 6 1.46 6.29 5.97
CA ASP A 6 1.00 7.26 4.98
C ASP A 6 0.54 6.49 3.74
N THR A 7 -0.49 6.98 3.05
CA THR A 7 -1.00 6.40 1.80
C THR A 7 -0.11 6.73 0.60
N SER A 8 0.64 7.83 0.66
CA SER A 8 1.41 8.37 -0.46
C SER A 8 2.48 7.40 -1.01
N PRO A 9 3.29 6.70 -0.19
CA PRO A 9 4.27 5.74 -0.72
C PRO A 9 3.63 4.58 -1.47
N ILE A 10 2.48 4.09 -0.99
CA ILE A 10 1.76 2.97 -1.61
C ILE A 10 1.09 3.42 -2.90
N ASN A 11 0.30 4.50 -2.83
CA ASN A 11 -0.43 5.02 -3.99
C ASN A 11 0.51 5.45 -5.12
N ASN A 12 1.56 6.23 -4.82
CA ASN A 12 2.45 6.73 -5.85
C ASN A 12 3.26 5.62 -6.52
N LEU A 13 3.73 4.62 -5.75
CA LEU A 13 4.46 3.48 -6.33
C LEU A 13 3.53 2.55 -7.11
N ALA A 14 2.32 2.30 -6.62
CA ALA A 14 1.33 1.52 -7.36
C ALA A 14 0.91 2.21 -8.66
N ALA A 15 0.73 3.53 -8.65
CA ALA A 15 0.35 4.32 -9.83
C ALA A 15 1.38 4.23 -10.98
N ILE A 16 2.64 3.94 -10.67
CA ILE A 16 3.71 3.73 -11.65
C ILE A 16 4.12 2.25 -11.80
N ASN A 17 3.34 1.31 -11.26
CA ASN A 17 3.62 -0.14 -11.28
C ASN A 17 4.95 -0.55 -10.60
N GLN A 18 5.36 0.18 -9.57
CA GLN A 18 6.61 -0.04 -8.82
C GLN A 18 6.38 -0.39 -7.33
N LEU A 19 5.15 -0.74 -6.92
CA LEU A 19 4.83 -1.06 -5.53
C LEU A 19 5.70 -2.21 -4.96
N TYR A 20 6.07 -3.17 -5.82
CA TYR A 20 6.95 -4.30 -5.47
C TYR A 20 8.33 -3.88 -4.95
N LEU A 21 8.80 -2.64 -5.24
CA LEU A 21 10.04 -2.12 -4.66
C LEU A 21 9.99 -2.10 -3.12
N LEU A 22 8.81 -1.83 -2.53
CA LEU A 22 8.68 -1.86 -1.07
C LEU A 22 8.92 -3.27 -0.51
N HIS A 23 8.44 -4.31 -1.21
CA HIS A 23 8.71 -5.70 -0.84
C HIS A 23 10.22 -6.02 -0.95
N GLN A 24 10.87 -5.61 -2.05
CA GLN A 24 12.30 -5.88 -2.24
C GLN A 24 13.18 -5.21 -1.18
N LEU A 25 12.82 -4.00 -0.75
CA LEU A 25 13.62 -3.22 0.20
C LEU A 25 13.35 -3.60 1.65
N TYR A 26 12.11 -3.96 1.98
CA TYR A 26 11.65 -4.06 3.38
C TYR A 26 11.09 -5.43 3.75
N GLY A 27 10.87 -6.33 2.80
CA GLY A 27 10.20 -7.59 3.04
C GLY A 27 8.71 -7.34 3.30
N THR A 28 8.26 -7.68 4.50
CA THR A 28 6.87 -7.46 4.93
C THR A 28 6.68 -6.03 5.46
N LEU A 29 5.61 -5.39 5.00
CA LEU A 29 5.15 -4.10 5.49
C LEU A 29 3.98 -4.32 6.45
N LEU A 30 3.81 -3.37 7.36
CA LEU A 30 2.58 -3.24 8.12
C LEU A 30 2.01 -1.86 7.84
N ILE A 31 0.73 -1.81 7.51
CA ILE A 31 0.01 -0.55 7.36
C ILE A 31 -1.00 -0.41 8.50
N PRO A 32 -1.16 0.79 9.08
CA PRO A 32 -2.26 1.07 9.99
C PRO A 32 -3.62 0.86 9.31
N GLU A 33 -4.60 0.43 10.07
CA GLU A 33 -5.99 0.28 9.61
C GLU A 33 -6.54 1.57 8.95
N ALA A 34 -6.13 2.75 9.42
CA ALA A 34 -6.52 4.02 8.82
C ALA A 34 -5.98 4.19 7.39
N VAL A 35 -4.73 3.77 7.13
CA VAL A 35 -4.10 3.79 5.80
C VAL A 35 -4.79 2.80 4.88
N PHE A 36 -5.09 1.59 5.37
CA PHE A 36 -5.85 0.60 4.62
C PHE A 36 -7.21 1.16 4.18
N ARG A 37 -7.99 1.69 5.14
CA ARG A 37 -9.32 2.27 4.86
C ARG A 37 -9.28 3.40 3.84
N GLU A 38 -8.31 4.30 3.96
CA GLU A 38 -8.15 5.43 3.03
C GLU A 38 -7.81 4.93 1.61
N LEU A 39 -6.91 3.96 1.47
CA LEU A 39 -6.55 3.37 0.16
C LEU A 39 -7.70 2.56 -0.45
N THR A 40 -8.58 1.98 0.37
CA THR A 40 -9.70 1.15 -0.09
C THR A 40 -11.05 1.87 -0.11
N ASP A 41 -11.10 3.21 0.03
CA ASP A 41 -12.36 3.95 0.01
C ASP A 41 -13.04 3.80 -1.36
N PRO A 42 -14.25 3.21 -1.43
CA PRO A 42 -14.95 3.01 -2.70
C PRO A 42 -15.35 4.31 -3.39
N ASN A 43 -15.42 5.43 -2.66
CA ASN A 43 -15.72 6.75 -3.21
C ASN A 43 -14.49 7.46 -3.78
N PHE A 44 -13.29 6.99 -3.42
CA PHE A 44 -12.03 7.59 -3.84
C PHE A 44 -11.04 6.51 -4.30
N PRO A 45 -11.26 5.91 -5.48
CA PRO A 45 -10.39 4.85 -5.99
C PRO A 45 -9.00 5.39 -6.29
N VAL A 46 -7.98 4.76 -5.69
CA VAL A 46 -6.57 5.08 -5.85
C VAL A 46 -5.78 3.84 -6.29
N ALA A 47 -4.56 4.07 -6.79
CA ALA A 47 -3.67 2.96 -7.07
C ALA A 47 -3.21 2.31 -5.76
N GLY A 48 -2.93 1.00 -5.79
CA GLY A 48 -2.50 0.25 -4.61
C GLY A 48 -3.67 -0.33 -3.81
N ALA A 49 -4.92 0.10 -4.07
CA ALA A 49 -6.10 -0.38 -3.36
C ALA A 49 -6.29 -1.90 -3.47
N VAL A 50 -6.01 -2.48 -4.64
CA VAL A 50 -6.13 -3.93 -4.86
C VAL A 50 -4.97 -4.66 -4.19
N GLU A 51 -3.77 -4.12 -4.31
CA GLU A 51 -2.55 -4.71 -3.79
C GLU A 51 -2.59 -4.78 -2.26
N VAL A 52 -3.03 -3.73 -1.56
CA VAL A 52 -3.18 -3.78 -0.08
C VAL A 52 -4.24 -4.79 0.39
N GLN A 53 -5.14 -5.24 -0.50
CA GLN A 53 -6.15 -6.27 -0.19
C GLN A 53 -5.72 -7.69 -0.57
N THR A 54 -4.71 -7.83 -1.43
CA THR A 54 -4.40 -9.12 -2.09
C THR A 54 -2.97 -9.58 -1.92
N CYS A 55 -2.03 -8.66 -1.64
CA CYS A 55 -0.65 -9.00 -1.35
C CYS A 55 -0.51 -9.54 0.07
N ASP A 56 0.19 -10.65 0.22
CA ASP A 56 0.45 -11.34 1.49
C ASP A 56 1.57 -10.69 2.32
N TRP A 57 2.28 -9.73 1.73
CA TRP A 57 3.41 -9.02 2.33
C TRP A 57 3.09 -7.59 2.80
N ILE A 58 1.83 -7.15 2.72
CA ILE A 58 1.35 -5.83 3.16
C ILE A 58 0.35 -5.98 4.32
#